data_AF-A0A1D2RD99-F1
#
_entry.id   AF-A0A1D2RD99-F1
#
_cell.length_a   1.000
_cell.length_b   1.000
_cell.length_c   1.000
_cell.angle_alpha   90.00
_cell.angle_beta   90.00
_cell.angle_gamma   90.00
#
_symmetry.space_group_name_H-M   'P 1'
#
loop_
_entity.id
_entity.type
_entity.pdbx_description
1 polymer ?
#
loop_
_entity_poly.entity_id
_entity_poly.type
_entity_poly.pdbx_seq_one_letter_code
_entity_poly.pdbx_strand_id
1 'polypeptide(L)'
;MEILAQGVFRPNEEDIEVVYALSGMDALPDMVHQFSTEMVVSESSPVGMGTFVPNMLKCIASERGSSPELLVQIHTHPGGSPKPSDLDLRFFRSTATMAKGYFPGVRVVFGIHAVTGGTPRERRKPQVKGNLVSWKSITHDHGVGFYDENGKRVNVVIT
;
A
#
# COMPACT_ATOMS: atom_id res chain seq x y z
N MET A 1 -5.20 -5.00 -14.61
CA MET A 1 -5.51 -4.08 -13.49
C MET A 1 -4.32 -3.14 -13.32
N GLU A 2 -4.49 -1.86 -13.63
CA GLU A 2 -3.47 -0.83 -13.39
C GLU A 2 -3.72 -0.29 -11.99
N ILE A 3 -2.81 -0.57 -11.04
CA ILE A 3 -2.85 0.10 -9.73
C ILE A 3 -2.43 1.53 -10.01
N LEU A 4 -3.43 2.39 -10.21
CA LEU A 4 -3.25 3.82 -10.21
C LEU A 4 -2.88 4.20 -8.77
N ALA A 5 -1.59 4.08 -8.43
CA ALA A 5 -1.02 5.05 -7.51
C ALA A 5 -1.15 6.38 -8.24
N GLN A 6 -2.34 6.98 -8.13
CA GLN A 6 -2.48 8.40 -8.37
C GLN A 6 -1.61 9.02 -7.28
N GLY A 7 -0.31 9.17 -7.58
CA GLY A 7 0.33 10.41 -7.18
C GLY A 7 -0.67 11.46 -7.62
N VAL A 8 -1.31 12.11 -6.63
CA VAL A 8 -2.20 13.22 -6.88
C VAL A 8 -1.47 14.05 -7.92
N PHE A 9 -2.03 14.20 -9.12
CA PHE A 9 -1.29 14.83 -10.21
C PHE A 9 -0.96 16.26 -9.76
N ARG A 10 0.30 16.48 -9.40
CA ARG A 10 0.81 17.71 -8.83
C ARG A 10 1.91 18.25 -9.74
N PRO A 11 1.53 18.87 -10.86
CA PRO A 11 2.51 19.40 -11.79
C PRO A 11 3.38 20.44 -11.08
N ASN A 12 4.69 20.21 -11.10
CA ASN A 12 5.72 21.04 -10.45
C ASN A 12 5.77 20.98 -8.91
N GLU A 13 5.12 20.01 -8.27
CA GLU A 13 5.29 19.76 -6.84
C GLU A 13 5.84 18.35 -6.61
N GLU A 14 6.46 18.15 -5.44
CA GLU A 14 7.01 16.84 -5.08
C GLU A 14 5.89 15.81 -4.87
N ASP A 15 6.15 14.58 -5.32
CA ASP A 15 5.30 13.43 -5.02
C ASP A 15 5.24 13.21 -3.50
N ILE A 16 4.04 12.93 -2.98
CA ILE A 16 3.79 12.72 -1.56
C ILE A 16 3.46 11.26 -1.27
N GLU A 17 3.66 10.85 -0.02
CA GLU A 17 3.24 9.53 0.44
C GLU A 17 1.71 9.39 0.45
N VAL A 18 1.18 8.41 -0.28
CA VAL A 18 -0.23 8.04 -0.29
C VAL A 18 -0.42 6.66 0.31
N VAL A 19 -1.63 6.39 0.82
CA VAL A 19 -2.02 5.08 1.36
C VAL A 19 -3.28 4.56 0.70
N TYR A 20 -3.28 3.27 0.44
CA TYR A 20 -4.41 2.52 -0.06
C TYR A 20 -4.40 1.12 0.57
N ALA A 21 -5.51 0.41 0.46
CA ALA A 21 -5.58 -0.98 0.90
C ALA A 21 -6.19 -1.86 -0.19
N LEU A 22 -5.83 -3.13 -0.15
CA LEU A 22 -6.49 -4.19 -0.89
C LEU A 22 -7.15 -5.12 0.11
N SER A 23 -8.35 -5.60 -0.19
CA SER A 23 -8.98 -6.64 0.63
C SER A 23 -9.49 -7.79 -0.23
N GLY A 24 -9.55 -8.97 0.38
CA GLY A 24 -9.95 -10.22 -0.26
C GLY A 24 -10.77 -11.08 0.68
N MET A 25 -11.68 -11.88 0.10
CA MET A 25 -12.39 -12.94 0.82
C MET A 25 -11.59 -14.25 0.87
N ASP A 26 -10.46 -14.33 0.19
CA ASP A 26 -9.54 -15.45 0.22
C ASP A 26 -8.08 -14.95 0.18
N ALA A 27 -7.15 -15.75 -0.32
CA ALA A 27 -5.74 -15.37 -0.45
C ALA A 27 -5.47 -14.31 -1.53
N LEU A 28 -6.46 -13.94 -2.34
CA LEU A 28 -6.35 -12.96 -3.42
C LEU A 28 -7.14 -11.69 -3.08
N PRO A 29 -6.54 -10.51 -3.23
CA PRO A 29 -7.30 -9.27 -3.14
C PRO A 29 -8.26 -9.13 -4.32
N ASP A 30 -9.51 -8.80 -4.04
CA ASP A 30 -10.58 -8.58 -5.02
C ASP A 30 -11.12 -7.13 -5.01
N MET A 31 -10.78 -6.35 -3.98
CA MET A 31 -11.24 -4.97 -3.80
C MET A 31 -10.10 -4.03 -3.46
N VAL A 32 -10.15 -2.82 -4.02
CA VAL A 32 -9.21 -1.72 -3.74
C VAL A 32 -9.94 -0.64 -2.94
N HIS A 33 -9.30 -0.17 -1.88
CA HIS A 33 -9.75 0.92 -1.02
C HIS A 33 -8.76 2.08 -1.14
N GLN A 34 -9.23 3.26 -1.51
CA GLN A 34 -8.39 4.45 -1.64
C GLN A 34 -8.74 5.44 -0.53
N PHE A 35 -7.71 5.99 0.12
CA PHE A 35 -7.89 6.91 1.24
C PHE A 35 -7.33 8.28 0.89
N SER A 36 -8.21 9.26 0.70
CA SER A 36 -7.84 10.65 0.38
C SER A 36 -8.48 11.67 1.32
N THR A 37 -9.26 11.23 2.30
CA THR A 37 -9.94 12.12 3.24
C THR A 37 -9.10 12.38 4.47
N GLU A 38 -9.19 13.60 5.02
CA GLU A 38 -8.52 14.00 6.28
C GLU A 38 -8.91 13.13 7.48
N MET A 39 -10.05 12.44 7.39
CA MET A 39 -10.50 11.48 8.40
C MET A 39 -9.61 10.24 8.48
N VAL A 40 -8.91 9.89 7.39
CA VAL A 40 -8.02 8.72 7.33
C VAL A 40 -6.56 9.15 7.25
N VAL A 41 -6.26 10.24 6.54
CA VAL A 41 -4.90 10.75 6.35
C VAL A 41 -4.77 12.10 7.06
N SER A 42 -4.02 12.15 8.16
CA SER A 42 -3.87 13.39 8.96
C SER A 42 -2.83 14.33 8.38
N GLU A 43 -1.78 13.78 7.78
CA GLU A 43 -0.69 14.49 7.15
C GLU A 43 -0.10 13.61 6.04
N SER A 44 0.35 14.23 4.96
CA SER A 44 1.06 13.56 3.88
C SER A 44 2.14 14.50 3.36
N SER A 45 3.37 13.99 3.35
CA SER A 45 4.55 14.69 2.88
C SER A 45 5.43 13.73 2.06
N PRO A 46 6.48 14.20 1.39
CA PRO A 46 7.43 13.32 0.70
C PRO A 46 8.22 12.38 1.62
N VAL A 47 8.27 12.68 2.93
CA VAL A 47 9.11 11.96 3.91
C VAL A 47 8.32 11.18 4.97
N GLY A 48 6.99 11.20 4.89
CA GLY A 48 6.13 10.57 5.87
C GLY A 48 4.66 10.94 5.74
N MET A 49 3.82 10.06 6.27
CA MET A 49 2.38 10.21 6.32
C MET A 49 1.82 9.74 7.67
N GLY A 50 0.85 10.49 8.20
CA GLY A 50 0.07 10.09 9.37
C GLY A 50 -1.27 9.48 8.93
N THR A 51 -1.59 8.30 9.46
CA THR A 51 -2.84 7.59 9.17
C THR A 51 -3.64 7.29 10.43
N PHE A 52 -4.92 7.66 10.44
CA PHE A 52 -5.88 7.25 11.46
C PHE A 52 -6.40 5.84 11.16
N VAL A 53 -5.63 4.83 11.57
CA VAL A 53 -5.92 3.40 11.35
C VAL A 53 -7.36 3.00 11.71
N PRO A 54 -7.96 3.42 12.85
CA PRO A 54 -9.34 3.06 13.16
C PRO A 54 -10.37 3.55 12.12
N ASN A 55 -10.14 4.73 11.53
CA ASN A 55 -11.04 5.27 10.51
C ASN A 55 -10.83 4.57 9.17
N MET A 56 -9.57 4.24 8.83
CA MET A 56 -9.25 3.39 7.68
C MET A 56 -10.02 2.06 7.73
N LEU A 57 -9.96 1.36 8.87
CA LEU A 57 -10.64 0.07 9.05
C LEU A 57 -12.17 0.20 8.95
N LYS A 58 -12.75 1.29 9.48
CA LYS A 58 -14.18 1.59 9.32
C LYS A 58 -14.56 1.80 7.84
N CYS A 59 -13.76 2.54 7.08
CA CYS A 59 -13.99 2.73 5.65
C CYS A 59 -13.96 1.39 4.91
N ILE A 60 -12.93 0.57 5.15
CA ILE A 60 -12.82 -0.78 4.56
C ILE A 60 -14.06 -1.62 4.88
N ALA A 61 -14.48 -1.66 6.14
CA ALA A 61 -15.65 -2.42 6.57
C ALA A 61 -16.94 -1.94 5.88
N SER A 62 -17.13 -0.63 5.80
CA SER A 62 -18.29 -0.01 5.16
C SER A 62 -18.34 -0.28 3.67
N GLU A 63 -17.20 -0.23 2.98
CA GLU A 63 -17.10 -0.45 1.54
C GLU A 63 -17.28 -1.93 1.18
N ARG A 64 -16.71 -2.84 1.98
CA ARG A 64 -16.78 -4.29 1.74
C ARG A 64 -18.12 -4.90 2.17
N GLY A 65 -18.76 -4.38 3.20
CA GLY A 65 -19.99 -4.94 3.78
C GLY A 65 -19.83 -6.27 4.50
N SER A 66 -18.62 -6.85 4.54
CA SER A 66 -18.27 -8.09 5.24
C SER A 66 -16.85 -8.02 5.77
N SER A 67 -16.49 -8.91 6.71
CA SER A 67 -15.13 -8.99 7.24
C SER A 67 -14.19 -9.64 6.21
N PRO A 68 -13.09 -8.97 5.82
CA PRO A 68 -12.12 -9.57 4.90
C PRO A 68 -11.32 -10.69 5.57
N GLU A 69 -10.94 -11.70 4.78
CA GLU A 69 -9.98 -12.73 5.19
C GLU A 69 -8.53 -12.30 4.93
N LEU A 70 -8.33 -11.42 3.93
CA LEU A 70 -7.06 -10.80 3.61
C LEU A 70 -7.19 -9.28 3.60
N LEU A 71 -6.25 -8.60 4.26
CA LEU A 71 -6.05 -7.17 4.19
C LEU A 71 -4.60 -6.87 3.83
N VAL A 72 -4.38 -6.15 2.73
CA VAL A 72 -3.08 -5.66 2.30
C VAL A 72 -3.08 -4.15 2.41
N GLN A 73 -2.37 -3.57 3.38
CA GLN A 73 -2.21 -2.12 3.46
C GLN A 73 -0.96 -1.69 2.72
N ILE A 74 -1.06 -0.69 1.86
CA ILE A 74 0.04 -0.25 1.01
C ILE A 74 0.20 1.26 1.14
N HIS A 75 1.43 1.71 1.41
CA HIS A 75 1.78 3.12 1.28
C HIS A 75 2.93 3.31 0.30
N THR A 76 3.02 4.50 -0.30
CA THR A 76 4.08 4.82 -1.26
C THR A 76 5.30 5.45 -0.60
N HIS A 77 6.49 5.17 -1.12
CA HIS A 77 7.72 5.91 -0.85
C HIS A 77 8.16 6.65 -2.14
N PRO A 78 7.81 7.94 -2.32
CA PRO A 78 8.28 8.75 -3.43
C PRO A 78 9.81 8.87 -3.44
N GLY A 79 10.46 8.59 -4.58
CA GLY A 79 11.93 8.62 -4.69
C GLY A 79 12.67 7.57 -3.85
N GLY A 80 11.95 6.77 -3.07
CA GLY A 80 12.51 5.85 -2.08
C GLY A 80 12.70 4.43 -2.58
N SER A 81 12.79 3.51 -1.62
CA SER A 81 12.96 2.08 -1.89
C SER A 81 11.75 1.28 -1.37
N PRO A 82 11.45 0.11 -1.98
CA PRO A 82 10.31 -0.73 -1.58
C PRO A 82 10.67 -1.57 -0.35
N LYS A 83 11.27 -0.93 0.67
CA LYS A 83 11.75 -1.55 1.91
C LYS A 83 11.24 -0.73 3.10
N PRO A 84 10.88 -1.39 4.22
CA PRO A 84 10.42 -0.71 5.42
C PRO A 84 11.56 0.02 6.12
N SER A 85 11.24 1.21 6.60
CA SER A 85 11.96 1.93 7.64
C SER A 85 11.63 1.37 9.03
N ASP A 86 12.38 1.77 10.05
CA ASP A 86 12.06 1.40 11.44
C ASP A 86 10.70 1.96 11.91
N LEU A 87 10.27 3.09 11.33
CA LEU A 87 8.96 3.67 11.61
C LEU A 87 7.84 2.79 11.02
N ASP A 88 8.03 2.32 9.77
CA ASP A 88 7.11 1.39 9.12
C ASP A 88 6.93 0.12 9.94
N LEU A 89 8.03 -0.45 10.47
CA LEU A 89 7.96 -1.67 11.28
C LEU A 89 7.14 -1.50 12.56
N ARG A 90 7.23 -0.33 13.21
CA ARG A 90 6.39 -0.02 14.38
C ARG A 90 4.93 0.14 13.97
N PHE A 91 4.70 0.82 12.85
CA PHE A 91 3.37 1.03 12.29
C PHE A 91 2.70 -0.29 11.85
N PHE A 92 3.46 -1.23 11.28
CA PHE A 92 2.96 -2.54 10.87
C PHE A 92 2.42 -3.33 12.06
N ARG A 93 3.16 -3.36 13.17
CA ARG A 93 2.75 -4.08 14.38
C ARG A 93 1.49 -3.50 14.99
N SER A 94 1.43 -2.19 15.15
CA SER A 94 0.26 -1.52 15.74
C SER A 94 -0.98 -1.68 14.86
N THR A 95 -0.82 -1.50 13.54
CA THR A 95 -1.92 -1.62 12.58
C THR A 95 -2.41 -3.05 12.46
N ALA A 96 -1.52 -4.04 12.42
CA ALA A 96 -1.91 -5.45 12.40
C ALA A 96 -2.71 -5.84 13.66
N THR A 97 -2.33 -5.31 14.82
CA THR A 97 -3.05 -5.55 16.08
C THR A 97 -4.46 -4.97 16.02
N MET A 98 -4.61 -3.72 15.57
CA MET A 98 -5.91 -3.06 15.41
C MET A 98 -6.78 -3.78 14.37
N ALA A 99 -6.22 -4.13 13.22
CA ALA A 99 -6.92 -4.82 12.14
C ALA A 99 -7.43 -6.19 12.58
N LYS A 100 -6.62 -6.98 13.28
CA LYS A 100 -7.03 -8.30 13.81
C LYS A 100 -8.09 -8.20 14.91
N GLY A 101 -8.08 -7.12 15.68
CA GLY A 101 -9.14 -6.83 16.66
C GLY A 101 -10.45 -6.41 15.99
N TYR A 102 -10.38 -5.69 14.87
CA TYR A 102 -11.54 -5.20 14.12
C TYR A 102 -12.15 -6.26 13.19
N PHE A 103 -11.30 -7.07 12.56
CA PHE A 103 -11.65 -8.17 11.67
C PHE A 103 -11.05 -9.49 12.20
N PRO A 104 -11.78 -10.23 13.06
CA PRO A 104 -11.28 -11.49 13.60
C PRO A 104 -10.90 -12.48 12.49
N GLY A 105 -9.70 -13.05 12.57
CA GLY A 105 -9.20 -14.04 11.61
C GLY A 105 -8.55 -13.45 10.35
N VAL A 106 -8.54 -12.13 10.18
CA VAL A 106 -7.91 -11.50 9.00
C VAL A 106 -6.41 -11.75 8.96
N ARG A 107 -5.91 -12.10 7.78
CA ARG A 107 -4.48 -12.06 7.46
C ARG A 107 -4.11 -10.64 7.03
N VAL A 108 -3.13 -10.04 7.71
CA VAL A 108 -2.64 -8.69 7.39
C VAL A 108 -1.29 -8.79 6.69
N VAL A 109 -1.16 -8.09 5.56
CA VAL A 109 0.09 -7.93 4.81
C VAL A 109 0.31 -6.43 4.57
N PHE A 110 1.56 -6.01 4.56
CA PHE A 110 1.95 -4.64 4.28
C PHE A 110 2.72 -4.56 2.97
N GLY A 111 2.42 -3.56 2.15
CA GLY A 111 3.15 -3.24 0.93
C GLY A 111 3.82 -1.88 1.04
N ILE A 112 5.04 -1.79 0.52
CA ILE A 112 5.72 -0.50 0.34
C ILE A 112 5.95 -0.29 -1.14
N HIS A 113 5.28 0.73 -1.67
CA HIS A 113 5.27 1.07 -3.08
C HIS A 113 6.28 2.19 -3.37
N ALA A 114 7.49 1.83 -3.77
CA ALA A 114 8.43 2.78 -4.31
C ALA A 114 8.01 3.25 -5.69
N VAL A 115 7.97 4.58 -5.87
CA VAL A 115 7.72 5.24 -7.14
C VAL A 115 8.90 6.17 -7.42
N THR A 116 9.61 5.93 -8.52
CA THR A 116 10.79 6.71 -8.89
C THR A 116 10.74 7.10 -10.37
N GLY A 117 11.49 8.13 -10.77
CA GLY A 117 11.54 8.58 -12.16
C GLY A 117 10.98 9.99 -12.32
N GLY A 118 10.03 10.16 -13.26
CA GLY A 118 9.51 11.47 -13.65
C GLY A 118 9.86 11.88 -15.10
N THR A 119 10.33 10.94 -15.92
CA THR A 119 10.68 11.19 -17.33
C THR A 119 10.09 10.13 -18.26
N PRO A 120 9.68 10.52 -19.49
CA PRO A 120 9.13 9.59 -20.48
C PRO A 120 10.02 8.38 -20.72
N ARG A 121 9.44 7.18 -20.71
CA ARG A 121 10.14 5.90 -20.87
C ARG A 121 9.21 4.80 -21.40
N GLU A 122 9.81 3.72 -21.88
CA GLU A 122 9.06 2.55 -22.35
C GLU A 122 8.37 1.83 -21.18
N ARG A 123 7.09 1.49 -21.38
CA ARG A 123 6.32 0.71 -20.40
C ARG A 123 6.89 -0.70 -20.30
N ARG A 124 6.94 -1.23 -19.08
CA ARG A 124 7.30 -2.63 -18.81
C ARG A 124 6.20 -3.28 -18.00
N LYS A 125 5.74 -4.46 -18.45
CA LYS A 125 4.75 -5.25 -17.72
C LYS A 125 5.26 -5.63 -16.31
N PRO A 126 4.36 -5.84 -15.34
CA PRO A 126 4.74 -6.32 -14.01
C PRO A 126 5.52 -7.62 -14.04
N GLN A 127 6.55 -7.68 -13.20
CA GLN A 127 7.40 -8.86 -12.97
C GLN A 127 7.53 -9.11 -11.47
N VAL A 128 7.62 -10.37 -11.09
CA VAL A 128 7.76 -10.79 -9.69
C VAL A 128 9.14 -11.36 -9.43
N LYS A 129 9.74 -10.98 -8.30
CA LYS A 129 10.94 -11.61 -7.75
C LYS A 129 10.81 -11.73 -6.23
N GLY A 130 10.38 -12.89 -5.75
CA GLY A 130 10.15 -13.15 -4.32
C GLY A 130 9.01 -12.31 -3.77
N ASN A 131 9.33 -11.33 -2.90
CA ASN A 131 8.36 -10.42 -2.30
C ASN A 131 8.21 -9.09 -3.05
N LEU A 132 8.85 -8.93 -4.21
CA LEU A 132 8.86 -7.68 -4.97
C LEU A 132 8.10 -7.84 -6.29
N VAL A 133 7.13 -6.96 -6.52
CA VAL A 133 6.52 -6.74 -7.83
C VAL A 133 7.11 -5.46 -8.41
N SER A 134 7.58 -5.48 -9.65
CA SER A 134 8.13 -4.28 -10.30
C SER A 134 7.62 -4.11 -11.73
N TRP A 135 7.36 -2.87 -12.13
CA TRP A 135 6.89 -2.51 -13.48
C TRP A 135 7.37 -1.12 -13.86
N LYS A 136 7.15 -0.73 -15.12
CA LYS A 136 7.38 0.65 -15.58
C LYS A 136 6.12 1.19 -16.22
N SER A 137 5.65 2.33 -15.75
CA SER A 137 4.67 3.15 -16.44
C SER A 137 5.39 4.03 -17.47
N ILE A 138 4.66 4.94 -18.12
CA ILE A 138 5.22 5.83 -19.13
C ILE A 138 6.15 6.89 -18.53
N THR A 139 6.03 7.18 -17.24
CA THR A 139 6.81 8.23 -16.55
C THR A 139 7.58 7.72 -15.33
N HIS A 140 7.18 6.60 -14.75
CA HIS A 140 7.73 6.12 -13.48
C HIS A 140 8.13 4.65 -13.51
N ASP A 141 9.16 4.33 -12.75
CA ASP A 141 9.49 2.98 -12.33
C ASP A 141 8.76 2.71 -11.00
N HIS A 142 8.18 1.53 -10.89
CA HIS A 142 7.42 1.13 -9.72
C HIS A 142 7.98 -0.16 -9.14
N GLY A 143 8.01 -0.24 -7.81
CA GLY A 143 8.31 -1.45 -7.07
C GLY A 143 7.44 -1.54 -5.82
N VAL A 144 6.78 -2.68 -5.59
CA VAL A 144 6.01 -2.94 -4.37
C VAL A 144 6.61 -4.13 -3.64
N GLY A 145 7.17 -3.89 -2.47
CA GLY A 145 7.70 -4.92 -1.58
C GLY A 145 6.66 -5.33 -0.55
N PHE A 146 6.43 -6.63 -0.37
CA PHE A 146 5.42 -7.17 0.55
C PHE A 146 6.04 -7.78 1.82
N TYR A 147 5.41 -7.51 2.97
CA TYR A 147 5.92 -7.81 4.31
C TYR A 147 4.80 -8.23 5.27
N ASP A 148 5.12 -9.03 6.28
CA ASP A 148 4.23 -9.32 7.42
C ASP A 148 4.33 -8.24 8.51
N GLU A 149 3.58 -8.40 9.60
CA GLU A 149 3.58 -7.44 10.72
C GLU A 149 4.94 -7.27 11.42
N ASN A 150 5.88 -8.18 11.19
CA ASN A 150 7.22 -8.14 11.76
C ASN A 150 8.27 -7.64 10.75
N GLY A 151 7.86 -7.25 9.54
CA GLY A 151 8.77 -6.85 8.47
C GLY A 151 9.44 -8.02 7.76
N LYS A 152 8.98 -9.25 7.97
CA LYS A 152 9.49 -10.41 7.22
C LYS A 152 8.87 -10.40 5.82
N ARG A 153 9.69 -10.71 4.82
CA ARG A 153 9.29 -10.74 3.41
C ARG A 153 8.18 -11.77 3.18
N VAL A 154 7.11 -11.35 2.50
CA VAL A 154 6.00 -12.21 2.06
C VAL A 154 6.10 -12.40 0.56
N ASN A 155 6.31 -13.64 0.12
CA ASN A 155 6.37 -13.93 -1.32
C ASN A 155 5.01 -13.69 -1.97
N VAL A 156 5.05 -13.20 -3.20
CA VAL A 156 3.86 -12.94 -4.01
C VAL A 156 4.00 -13.62 -5.37
N VAL A 157 2.89 -13.79 -6.06
CA VAL A 157 2.81 -14.30 -7.43
C VAL A 157 1.81 -13.43 -8.19
N ILE A 158 2.00 -13.32 -9.51
CA ILE A 158 1.02 -12.73 -10.41
C ILE A 158 0.43 -13.90 -11.18
N THR A 159 -0.88 -14.09 -11.04
CA THR A 159 -1.67 -15.10 -11.76
C THR A 159 -2.43 -14.45 -12.90
#